data_AF-A0A656JL78-F1
#
_entry.id   AF-A0A656JL78-F1
#
_cell.length_a   1.000
_cell.length_b   1.000
_cell.length_c   1.000
_cell.angle_alpha   90.00
_cell.angle_beta   90.00
_cell.angle_gamma   90.00
#
_symmetry.space_group_name_H-M   'P 1'
#
loop_
_entity.id
_entity.type
_entity.pdbx_description
1 polymer ?
#
loop_
_entity_poly.entity_id
_entity_poly.type
_entity_poly.pdbx_seq_one_letter_code
_entity_poly.pdbx_strand_id
1 'polypeptide(L)'
;MTLLVIFSLVTWALLLGKTLQHWRLSRQNRRYSTQFWAARDLKNALHLPHSEGSLARLTDAGAQALATPHDSPDLGHSWNRQDLLERSLRQQIHKERRRLESGMILLASIGSTAPFIGLFGTVFGIIHALTAISQAKSASIAVVAGPIGEALVATGVGIAVAVPAVLAYNFFGRRMKLVIADLEEFAVDFLNLSQRNAFRLQPESRDKATPNLKGVS
;
A
#
# COMPACT_ATOMS: atom_id res chain seq x y z
N MET A 1 -8.93 24.52 -23.35
CA MET A 1 -9.51 23.18 -23.56
C MET A 1 -8.49 22.05 -23.58
N THR A 2 -7.39 22.16 -24.32
CA THR A 2 -6.32 21.13 -24.37
C THR A 2 -5.74 20.76 -23.00
N LEU A 3 -5.50 21.74 -22.13
CA LEU A 3 -5.00 21.51 -20.77
C LEU A 3 -5.95 20.63 -19.92
N LEU A 4 -7.26 20.89 -20.03
CA LEU A 4 -8.31 20.17 -19.28
C LEU A 4 -8.49 18.73 -19.75
N VAL A 5 -8.34 18.48 -21.05
CA VAL A 5 -8.34 17.13 -21.64
C VAL A 5 -7.11 16.33 -21.16
N ILE A 6 -5.94 16.97 -21.10
CA ILE A 6 -4.71 16.34 -20.57
C ILE A 6 -4.87 15.99 -19.09
N PHE A 7 -5.40 16.89 -18.25
CA PHE A 7 -5.66 16.60 -16.84
C PHE A 7 -6.65 15.44 -16.64
N SER A 8 -7.70 15.37 -17.46
CA SER A 8 -8.66 14.25 -17.44
C SER A 8 -7.99 12.91 -17.80
N LEU A 9 -7.20 12.88 -18.87
CA LEU A 9 -6.48 11.68 -19.31
C LEU A 9 -5.46 11.20 -18.26
N VAL A 10 -4.73 12.12 -17.61
CA VAL A 10 -3.79 11.78 -16.54
C VAL A 10 -4.52 11.20 -15.32
N THR A 11 -5.66 11.77 -14.91
CA THR A 11 -6.46 11.23 -13.81
C THR A 11 -6.98 9.82 -14.11
N TRP A 12 -7.51 9.59 -15.32
CA TRP A 12 -7.98 8.26 -15.73
C TRP A 12 -6.84 7.25 -15.84
N ALA A 13 -5.68 7.63 -16.36
CA ALA A 13 -4.50 6.76 -16.45
C ALA A 13 -3.98 6.37 -15.05
N LEU A 14 -3.90 7.33 -14.11
CA LEU A 14 -3.51 7.06 -12.72
C LEU A 14 -4.52 6.16 -12.00
N LEU A 15 -5.81 6.39 -12.23
CA LEU A 15 -6.90 5.61 -11.65
C LEU A 15 -6.90 4.17 -12.17
N LEU A 16 -6.77 3.96 -13.48
CA LEU A 16 -6.62 2.62 -14.07
C LEU A 16 -5.35 1.92 -13.57
N GLY A 17 -4.21 2.62 -13.56
CA GLY A 17 -2.93 2.05 -13.12
C GLY A 17 -2.98 1.56 -11.67
N LYS A 18 -3.52 2.37 -10.76
CA LYS A 18 -3.66 2.01 -9.34
C LYS A 18 -4.69 0.90 -9.12
N THR A 19 -5.77 0.88 -9.92
CA THR A 19 -6.78 -0.19 -9.91
C THR A 19 -6.16 -1.53 -10.31
N LEU A 20 -5.41 -1.57 -11.42
CA LEU A 20 -4.76 -2.77 -11.93
C LEU A 20 -3.68 -3.29 -10.95
N GLN A 21 -2.87 -2.38 -10.40
CA GLN A 21 -1.86 -2.71 -9.40
C GLN A 21 -2.48 -3.36 -8.16
N HIS A 22 -3.54 -2.74 -7.62
CA HIS A 22 -4.24 -3.23 -6.44
C HIS A 22 -4.91 -4.59 -6.68
N TRP A 23 -5.50 -4.77 -7.86
CA TRP A 23 -6.16 -6.01 -8.25
C TRP A 23 -5.16 -7.16 -8.42
N ARG A 24 -4.01 -6.89 -9.07
CA ARG A 24 -2.91 -7.85 -9.23
C ARG A 24 -2.33 -8.26 -7.89
N LEU A 25 -2.02 -7.30 -7.00
CA LEU A 25 -1.51 -7.56 -5.65
C LEU A 25 -2.50 -8.40 -4.83
N SER A 26 -3.79 -8.03 -4.83
CA SER A 26 -4.82 -8.76 -4.09
C SER A 26 -4.92 -10.22 -4.55
N ARG A 27 -4.85 -10.47 -5.86
CA ARG A 27 -4.92 -11.82 -6.44
C ARG A 27 -3.70 -12.67 -6.10
N GLN A 28 -2.50 -12.07 -6.13
CA GLN A 28 -1.26 -12.73 -5.73
C GLN A 28 -1.25 -13.05 -4.23
N ASN A 29 -1.70 -12.11 -3.38
CA ASN A 29 -1.75 -12.28 -1.94
C ASN A 29 -2.67 -13.44 -1.54
N ARG A 30 -3.86 -13.52 -2.15
CA ARG A 30 -4.82 -14.59 -1.89
C ARG A 30 -4.26 -15.95 -2.28
N ARG A 31 -3.61 -16.07 -3.44
CA ARG A 31 -2.95 -17.31 -3.89
C ARG A 31 -1.85 -17.75 -2.93
N TYR A 32 -0.99 -16.81 -2.52
CA TYR A 32 0.12 -17.10 -1.62
C TYR A 32 -0.38 -17.53 -0.23
N SER A 33 -1.37 -16.82 0.33
CA SER A 33 -1.97 -17.18 1.62
C SER A 33 -2.50 -18.61 1.63
N THR A 34 -3.26 -19.01 0.58
CA THR A 34 -3.78 -20.38 0.46
C THR A 34 -2.66 -21.42 0.41
N GLN A 35 -1.55 -21.13 -0.27
CA GLN A 35 -0.40 -22.04 -0.35
C GLN A 35 0.37 -22.12 0.98
N PHE A 36 0.55 -20.98 1.65
CA PHE A 36 1.23 -20.91 2.95
C PHE A 36 0.49 -21.71 4.01
N TRP A 37 -0.83 -21.52 4.14
CA TRP A 37 -1.65 -22.24 5.12
C TRP A 37 -1.90 -23.71 4.78
N ALA A 38 -1.67 -24.11 3.52
CA ALA A 38 -1.72 -25.51 3.10
C ALA A 38 -0.40 -26.27 3.35
N ALA A 39 0.69 -25.58 3.71
CA ALA A 39 1.98 -26.21 3.98
C ALA A 39 1.92 -27.07 5.25
N ARG A 40 2.60 -28.22 5.22
CA ARG A 40 2.60 -29.19 6.33
C ARG A 40 3.38 -28.71 7.56
N ASP A 41 4.38 -27.87 7.34
CA ASP A 41 5.25 -27.30 8.36
C ASP A 41 5.77 -25.92 7.93
N LEU A 42 6.31 -25.18 8.89
CA LEU A 42 6.86 -23.84 8.64
C LEU A 42 8.02 -23.89 7.65
N LYS A 43 8.83 -24.95 7.66
CA LYS A 43 9.95 -25.10 6.72
C LYS A 43 9.48 -25.16 5.27
N ASN A 44 8.47 -25.98 4.95
CA ASN A 44 7.90 -26.03 3.60
C ASN A 44 7.18 -24.72 3.23
N ALA A 45 6.55 -24.05 4.21
CA ALA A 45 5.90 -22.76 3.99
C ALA A 45 6.91 -21.66 3.60
N LEU A 46 8.12 -21.67 4.19
CA LEU A 46 9.20 -20.73 3.89
C LEU A 46 9.90 -21.00 2.54
N HIS A 47 9.76 -22.21 1.98
CA HIS A 47 10.33 -22.58 0.68
C HIS A 47 9.35 -22.40 -0.48
N LEU A 48 8.20 -21.75 -0.26
CA LEU A 48 7.26 -21.46 -1.34
C LEU A 48 7.90 -20.58 -2.43
N PRO A 49 7.48 -20.74 -3.70
CA PRO A 49 8.03 -19.96 -4.80
C PRO A 49 7.88 -18.45 -4.55
N HIS A 50 8.90 -17.69 -4.95
CA HIS A 50 8.91 -16.25 -4.76
C HIS A 50 7.68 -15.60 -5.43
N SER A 51 7.00 -14.75 -4.68
CA SER A 51 5.78 -14.07 -5.12
C SER A 51 5.90 -12.57 -4.87
N GLU A 52 5.40 -11.77 -5.81
CA GLU A 52 5.36 -10.30 -5.67
C GLU A 52 4.25 -9.83 -4.70
N GLY A 53 3.57 -10.74 -3.99
CA GLY A 53 2.58 -10.40 -2.98
C GLY A 53 3.17 -9.74 -1.73
N SER A 54 2.37 -8.96 -1.01
CA SER A 54 2.79 -8.36 0.28
C SER A 54 3.01 -9.42 1.37
N LEU A 55 2.21 -10.49 1.40
CA LEU A 55 2.38 -11.63 2.32
C LEU A 55 3.67 -12.41 2.06
N ALA A 56 4.05 -12.59 0.79
CA ALA A 56 5.29 -13.26 0.44
C ALA A 56 6.51 -12.48 0.96
N ARG A 57 6.56 -11.16 0.68
CA ARG A 57 7.62 -10.30 1.23
C ARG A 57 7.63 -10.24 2.76
N LEU A 58 6.46 -10.30 3.40
CA LEU A 58 6.35 -10.39 4.86
C LEU A 58 6.91 -11.71 5.39
N THR A 59 6.63 -12.81 4.70
CA THR A 59 7.17 -14.14 5.02
C THR A 59 8.70 -14.15 4.84
N ASP A 60 9.22 -13.59 3.74
CA ASP A 60 10.66 -13.49 3.48
C ASP A 60 11.37 -12.69 4.57
N ALA A 61 10.78 -11.57 5.02
CA ALA A 61 11.33 -10.78 6.12
C ALA A 61 11.33 -11.54 7.45
N GLY A 62 10.30 -12.36 7.70
CA GLY A 62 10.25 -13.26 8.86
C GLY A 62 11.28 -14.39 8.78
N ALA A 63 11.45 -15.00 7.60
CA ALA A 63 12.42 -16.05 7.34
C ALA A 63 13.86 -15.56 7.56
N GLN A 64 14.19 -14.37 7.05
CA GLN A 64 15.48 -13.73 7.24
C GLN A 64 15.75 -13.46 8.73
N ALA A 65 14.75 -12.97 9.48
CA ALA A 65 14.90 -12.74 10.91
C ALA A 65 15.15 -14.04 11.70
N LEU A 66 14.51 -15.14 11.31
CA LEU A 66 14.74 -16.47 11.91
C LEU A 66 16.10 -17.07 11.57
N ALA A 67 16.70 -16.70 10.43
CA ALA A 67 18.00 -17.18 9.99
C ALA A 67 19.19 -16.41 10.60
N THR A 68 18.95 -15.22 11.17
CA THR A 68 20.02 -14.39 11.77
C THR A 68 20.61 -15.07 13.01
N PRO A 69 21.92 -15.37 13.03
CA PRO A 69 22.59 -15.97 14.20
C PRO A 69 22.58 -15.06 15.43
N HIS A 70 22.48 -15.66 16.63
CA HIS A 70 22.31 -14.97 17.92
C HIS A 70 23.64 -14.59 18.61
N ASP A 71 24.81 -14.86 18.01
CA ASP A 71 26.11 -14.79 18.70
C ASP A 71 26.83 -13.44 18.59
N SER A 72 26.13 -12.30 18.70
CA SER A 72 26.79 -10.99 18.78
C SER A 72 26.91 -10.53 20.24
N PRO A 73 28.12 -10.47 20.82
CA PRO A 73 28.35 -10.10 22.23
C PRO A 73 28.35 -8.58 22.43
N ASP A 74 27.40 -7.88 21.81
CA ASP A 74 27.28 -6.43 21.90
C ASP A 74 26.18 -6.05 22.89
N LEU A 75 26.51 -5.16 23.83
CA LEU A 75 25.66 -4.81 24.99
C LEU A 75 24.33 -4.12 24.58
N GLY A 76 24.21 -3.68 23.31
CA GLY A 76 22.97 -3.17 22.72
C GLY A 76 22.07 -4.24 22.07
N HIS A 77 22.51 -5.51 22.01
CA HIS A 77 21.96 -6.56 21.15
C HIS A 77 21.57 -7.88 21.82
N SER A 78 21.21 -7.89 23.12
CA SER A 78 20.53 -9.03 23.76
C SER A 78 19.04 -9.14 23.39
N TRP A 79 18.67 -8.84 22.14
CA TRP A 79 17.29 -8.99 21.69
C TRP A 79 16.99 -10.46 21.58
N ASN A 80 15.95 -10.92 22.28
CA ASN A 80 15.44 -12.27 22.11
C ASN A 80 15.09 -12.46 20.62
N ARG A 81 15.32 -13.65 20.04
CA ARG A 81 14.98 -13.93 18.62
C ARG A 81 13.53 -13.57 18.29
N GLN A 82 12.65 -13.67 19.28
CA GLN A 82 11.25 -13.26 19.20
C GLN A 82 11.12 -11.75 18.92
N ASP A 83 11.85 -10.90 19.65
CA ASP A 83 11.81 -9.45 19.48
C ASP A 83 12.38 -9.03 18.11
N LEU A 84 13.42 -9.73 17.63
CA LEU A 84 13.97 -9.52 16.29
C LEU A 84 12.97 -9.88 15.20
N LEU A 85 12.27 -11.00 15.35
CA LEU A 85 11.23 -11.43 14.42
C LEU A 85 10.06 -10.45 14.41
N GLU A 86 9.52 -10.10 15.58
CA GLU A 86 8.42 -9.14 15.70
C GLU A 86 8.79 -7.80 15.07
N ARG A 87 9.99 -7.30 15.35
CA ARG A 87 10.50 -6.05 14.78
C ARG A 87 10.62 -6.14 13.26
N SER A 88 11.15 -7.24 12.71
CA SER A 88 11.27 -7.44 11.25
C SER A 88 9.90 -7.43 10.57
N LEU A 89 8.94 -8.16 11.12
CA LEU A 89 7.56 -8.21 10.60
C LEU A 89 6.90 -6.83 10.63
N ARG A 90 6.95 -6.12 11.77
CA ARG A 90 6.43 -4.75 11.90
C ARG A 90 7.07 -3.80 10.89
N GLN A 91 8.40 -3.85 10.74
CA GLN A 91 9.12 -3.03 9.77
C GLN A 91 8.68 -3.32 8.33
N GLN A 92 8.44 -4.59 7.99
CA GLN A 92 7.98 -4.97 6.67
C GLN A 92 6.53 -4.53 6.41
N ILE A 93 5.64 -4.66 7.40
CA ILE A 93 4.26 -4.11 7.33
C ILE A 93 4.30 -2.60 7.08
N HIS A 94 5.17 -1.85 7.76
CA HIS A 94 5.34 -0.42 7.50
C HIS A 94 5.85 -0.11 6.08
N LYS A 95 6.75 -0.92 5.52
CA LYS A 95 7.20 -0.78 4.13
C LYS A 95 6.05 -1.03 3.15
N GLU A 96 5.25 -2.07 3.37
CA GLU A 96 4.07 -2.36 2.54
C GLU A 96 3.02 -1.26 2.62
N ARG A 97 2.77 -0.72 3.83
CA ARG A 97 1.88 0.43 4.03
C ARG A 97 2.33 1.63 3.21
N ARG A 98 3.60 2.03 3.30
CA ARG A 98 4.12 3.15 2.48
C ARG A 98 3.99 2.90 0.98
N ARG A 99 4.18 1.65 0.54
CA ARG A 99 4.01 1.27 -0.87
C ARG A 99 2.57 1.43 -1.34
N LEU A 100 1.59 1.06 -0.52
CA LEU A 100 0.15 1.19 -0.84
C LEU A 100 -0.34 2.65 -0.76
N GLU A 101 0.21 3.43 0.18
CA GLU A 101 -0.05 4.87 0.34
C GLU A 101 0.45 5.69 -0.86
N SER A 102 1.45 5.19 -1.60
CA SER A 102 1.99 5.86 -2.79
C SER A 102 0.88 6.22 -3.79
N GLY A 103 0.85 7.48 -4.23
CA GLY A 103 -0.16 8.00 -5.16
C GLY A 103 -1.53 8.30 -4.53
N MET A 104 -1.82 7.90 -3.28
CA MET A 104 -3.03 8.34 -2.60
C MET A 104 -2.98 9.84 -2.29
N ILE A 105 -1.81 10.36 -1.94
CA ILE A 105 -1.59 11.79 -1.72
C ILE A 105 -1.95 12.57 -2.99
N LEU A 106 -1.53 12.08 -4.16
CA LEU A 106 -1.85 12.72 -5.43
C LEU A 106 -3.36 12.70 -5.73
N LEU A 107 -4.05 11.59 -5.48
CA LEU A 107 -5.52 11.52 -5.61
C LEU A 107 -6.23 12.51 -4.67
N ALA A 108 -5.77 12.61 -3.42
CA ALA A 108 -6.30 13.56 -2.46
C ALA A 108 -6.09 15.01 -2.92
N SER A 109 -4.88 15.34 -3.40
CA SER A 109 -4.56 16.67 -3.92
C SER A 109 -5.34 17.00 -5.19
N ILE A 110 -5.49 16.08 -6.14
CA ILE A 110 -6.29 16.30 -7.35
C ILE A 110 -7.77 16.50 -6.97
N GLY A 111 -8.29 15.64 -6.08
CA GLY A 111 -9.67 15.73 -5.61
C GLY A 111 -9.99 17.05 -4.91
N SER A 112 -9.04 17.62 -4.15
CA SER A 112 -9.24 18.89 -3.47
C SER A 112 -8.96 20.11 -4.34
N THR A 113 -8.01 20.04 -5.29
CA THR A 113 -7.58 21.22 -6.06
C THR A 113 -8.28 21.39 -7.41
N ALA A 114 -8.70 20.31 -8.06
CA ALA A 114 -9.33 20.37 -9.38
C ALA A 114 -10.59 21.27 -9.47
N PRO A 115 -11.49 21.32 -8.46
CA PRO A 115 -12.64 22.23 -8.49
C PRO A 115 -12.21 23.70 -8.52
N PHE A 116 -11.17 24.05 -7.76
CA PHE A 116 -10.65 25.42 -7.71
C PHE A 116 -9.96 25.82 -9.01
N ILE A 117 -9.28 24.89 -9.68
CA ILE A 117 -8.71 25.11 -11.02
C ILE A 117 -9.85 25.39 -12.03
N GLY A 118 -10.97 24.65 -11.94
CA GLY A 118 -12.15 24.90 -12.77
C GLY A 118 -12.78 26.26 -12.50
N LEU A 119 -12.97 26.62 -11.22
CA LEU A 119 -13.46 27.94 -10.81
C LEU A 119 -12.54 29.07 -11.26
N PHE A 120 -11.23 28.89 -11.18
CA PHE A 120 -10.27 29.87 -11.69
C PHE A 120 -10.43 30.08 -13.21
N GLY A 121 -10.71 29.01 -13.96
CA GLY A 121 -11.04 29.09 -15.38
C GLY A 121 -12.27 29.96 -15.67
N THR A 122 -13.30 29.92 -14.81
CA THR A 122 -14.47 30.79 -14.99
C THR A 122 -14.15 32.25 -14.75
N VAL A 123 -13.33 32.55 -13.73
CA VAL A 123 -12.89 33.92 -13.45
C VAL A 123 -12.17 34.50 -14.67
N PHE A 124 -11.26 33.74 -15.28
CA PHE A 124 -10.56 34.17 -16.49
C PHE A 124 -11.48 34.36 -17.70
N GLY A 125 -12.43 33.45 -17.93
CA GLY A 125 -13.38 33.59 -19.04
C GLY A 125 -14.33 34.78 -18.85
N ILE A 126 -14.72 35.09 -17.61
CA ILE A 126 -15.50 36.31 -17.31
C ILE A 126 -14.66 37.57 -17.58
N ILE A 127 -13.39 37.60 -17.16
CA ILE A 127 -12.48 38.73 -17.45
C ILE A 127 -12.33 38.92 -18.98
N HIS A 128 -12.20 37.83 -19.73
CA HIS A 128 -12.17 37.88 -21.19
C HIS A 128 -13.48 38.40 -21.80
N ALA A 129 -14.63 37.94 -21.31
CA ALA A 129 -15.94 38.43 -21.74
C ALA A 129 -16.09 39.94 -21.52
N LEU A 130 -15.69 40.43 -20.35
CA LEU A 130 -15.75 41.86 -20.02
C LEU A 130 -14.81 42.69 -20.90
N THR A 131 -13.63 42.15 -21.23
CA THR A 131 -12.67 42.80 -22.13
C THR A 131 -13.22 42.87 -23.56
N ALA A 132 -13.88 41.79 -24.03
CA ALA A 132 -14.55 41.77 -25.34
C ALA A 132 -15.70 42.78 -25.42
N ILE A 133 -16.52 42.90 -24.38
CA ILE A 133 -17.56 43.93 -24.28
C ILE A 133 -16.96 45.34 -24.40
N SER A 134 -15.88 45.60 -23.67
CA SER A 134 -15.19 46.91 -23.67
C SER A 134 -14.65 47.27 -25.05
N GLN A 135 -14.02 46.32 -25.75
CA GLN A 135 -13.48 46.53 -27.09
C GLN A 135 -14.58 46.69 -28.15
N ALA A 136 -15.63 45.88 -28.08
CA ALA A 136 -16.76 45.93 -29.00
C ALA A 136 -17.70 47.12 -28.75
N LYS A 137 -17.55 47.81 -27.61
CA LYS A 137 -18.47 48.85 -27.11
C LYS A 137 -19.94 48.40 -27.11
N SER A 138 -20.18 47.10 -26.99
CA SER A 138 -21.50 46.47 -27.11
C SER A 138 -21.58 45.26 -26.19
N ALA A 139 -22.65 45.17 -25.42
CA ALA A 139 -22.95 44.06 -24.52
C ALA A 139 -23.87 43.00 -25.17
N SER A 140 -23.84 42.87 -26.50
CA SER A 140 -24.69 41.90 -27.20
C SER A 140 -24.34 40.45 -26.83
N ILE A 141 -25.35 39.58 -26.80
CA ILE A 141 -25.19 38.14 -26.49
C ILE A 141 -24.14 37.49 -27.39
N ALA A 142 -24.07 37.88 -28.66
CA ALA A 142 -23.10 37.35 -29.62
C ALA A 142 -21.64 37.58 -29.19
N VAL A 143 -21.34 38.69 -28.51
CA VAL A 143 -19.99 39.04 -28.06
C VAL A 143 -19.60 38.25 -26.80
N VAL A 144 -20.55 37.90 -25.94
CA VAL A 144 -20.29 37.30 -24.63
C VAL A 144 -20.52 35.78 -24.57
N ALA A 145 -21.34 35.23 -25.47
CA ALA A 145 -21.77 33.83 -25.40
C ALA A 145 -20.60 32.84 -25.50
N GLY A 146 -19.60 33.13 -26.36
CA GLY A 146 -18.40 32.29 -26.51
C GLY A 146 -17.57 32.24 -25.23
N PRO A 147 -16.99 33.37 -24.77
CA PRO A 147 -16.12 33.40 -23.59
C PRO A 147 -16.80 32.89 -22.31
N ILE A 148 -18.09 33.19 -22.11
CA ILE A 148 -18.85 32.70 -20.94
C ILE A 148 -19.11 31.20 -21.05
N GLY A 149 -19.43 30.69 -22.25
CA GLY A 149 -19.59 29.26 -22.48
C GLY A 149 -18.32 28.48 -22.16
N GLU A 150 -17.16 28.96 -22.64
CA GLU A 150 -15.86 28.36 -22.35
C GLU A 150 -15.51 28.38 -20.86
N ALA A 151 -15.84 29.47 -20.16
CA ALA A 151 -15.75 29.54 -18.70
C ALA A 151 -16.55 28.42 -18.04
N LEU A 152 -17.85 28.29 -18.34
CA LEU A 152 -18.72 27.30 -17.69
C LEU A 152 -18.22 25.86 -17.90
N VAL A 153 -17.68 25.55 -19.08
CA VAL A 153 -17.07 24.24 -19.36
C VAL A 153 -15.85 24.00 -18.44
N ALA A 154 -15.06 25.01 -18.11
CA ALA A 154 -13.91 24.85 -17.21
C ALA A 154 -14.31 24.34 -15.81
N THR A 155 -15.40 24.87 -15.23
CA THR A 155 -15.95 24.34 -13.96
C THR A 155 -16.46 22.92 -14.11
N GLY A 156 -17.21 22.64 -15.19
CA GLY A 156 -17.73 21.30 -15.45
C GLY A 156 -16.61 20.26 -15.49
N VAL A 157 -15.48 20.58 -16.14
CA VAL A 157 -14.32 19.69 -16.17
C VAL A 157 -13.63 19.59 -14.81
N GLY A 158 -13.47 20.70 -14.07
CA GLY A 158 -12.90 20.67 -12.72
C GLY A 158 -13.63 19.69 -11.80
N ILE A 159 -14.97 19.68 -11.84
CA ILE A 159 -15.81 18.74 -11.09
C ILE A 159 -15.67 17.32 -11.64
N ALA A 160 -15.69 17.14 -12.96
CA ALA A 160 -15.56 15.84 -13.60
C ALA A 160 -14.23 15.13 -13.29
N VAL A 161 -13.17 15.90 -13.00
CA VAL A 161 -11.87 15.39 -12.55
C VAL A 161 -11.86 15.12 -11.04
N ALA A 162 -12.45 16.02 -10.24
CA ALA A 162 -12.42 15.95 -8.78
C ALA A 162 -13.20 14.75 -8.23
N VAL A 163 -14.42 14.51 -8.75
CA VAL A 163 -15.33 13.48 -8.21
C VAL A 163 -14.71 12.08 -8.29
N PRO A 164 -14.19 11.60 -9.43
CA PRO A 164 -13.52 10.31 -9.50
C PRO A 164 -12.28 10.21 -8.60
N ALA A 165 -11.50 11.29 -8.49
CA ALA A 165 -10.29 11.31 -7.66
C ALA A 165 -10.62 11.12 -6.17
N VAL A 166 -11.64 11.82 -5.66
CA VAL A 166 -12.10 11.68 -4.27
C VAL A 166 -12.67 10.28 -4.00
N LEU A 167 -13.48 9.74 -4.93
CA LEU A 167 -14.03 8.39 -4.80
C LEU A 167 -12.92 7.33 -4.77
N ALA A 168 -11.93 7.44 -5.66
CA ALA A 168 -10.78 6.55 -5.68
C ALA A 168 -9.95 6.64 -4.40
N TYR A 169 -9.65 7.86 -3.92
CA TYR A 169 -8.93 8.06 -2.66
C TYR A 169 -9.63 7.35 -1.49
N ASN A 170 -10.95 7.52 -1.36
CA ASN A 170 -11.74 6.88 -0.31
C ASN A 170 -11.77 5.35 -0.45
N PHE A 171 -11.96 4.84 -1.67
CA PHE A 171 -12.01 3.41 -1.95
C PHE A 171 -10.67 2.73 -1.65
N PHE A 172 -9.57 3.24 -2.22
CA PHE A 172 -8.24 2.69 -2.01
C PHE A 172 -7.77 2.86 -0.56
N GLY A 173 -8.13 3.96 0.10
CA GLY A 173 -7.83 4.15 1.51
C GLY A 173 -8.50 3.10 2.40
N ARG A 174 -9.77 2.79 2.15
CA ARG A 174 -10.46 1.69 2.86
C ARG A 174 -9.79 0.34 2.57
N ARG A 175 -9.50 0.07 1.30
CA ARG A 175 -8.95 -1.21 0.87
C ARG A 175 -7.53 -1.44 1.40
N MET A 176 -6.71 -0.39 1.45
CA MET A 176 -5.39 -0.42 2.06
C MET A 176 -5.46 -0.78 3.55
N LYS A 177 -6.38 -0.16 4.32
CA LYS A 177 -6.56 -0.50 5.74
C LYS A 177 -6.87 -1.99 5.94
N LEU A 178 -7.72 -2.56 5.09
CA LEU A 178 -8.02 -4.00 5.13
C LEU A 178 -6.77 -4.84 4.83
N VAL A 179 -5.99 -4.50 3.79
CA VAL A 179 -4.77 -5.24 3.47
C VAL A 179 -3.74 -5.16 4.60
N ILE A 180 -3.61 -4.01 5.28
CA ILE A 180 -2.71 -3.88 6.43
C ILE A 180 -3.19 -4.73 7.61
N ALA A 181 -4.49 -4.74 7.90
CA ALA A 181 -5.05 -5.60 8.93
C ALA A 181 -4.79 -7.09 8.62
N ASP A 182 -4.98 -7.53 7.37
CA ASP A 182 -4.69 -8.91 6.95
C ASP A 182 -3.19 -9.27 7.14
N LEU A 183 -2.28 -8.30 6.93
CA LEU A 183 -0.84 -8.50 7.14
C LEU A 183 -0.47 -8.55 8.64
N GLU A 184 -1.14 -7.74 9.47
CA GLU A 184 -0.96 -7.74 10.92
C GLU A 184 -1.44 -9.06 11.53
N GLU A 185 -2.60 -9.57 11.10
CA GLU A 185 -3.12 -10.88 11.50
C GLU A 185 -2.16 -12.00 11.10
N PHE A 186 -1.71 -12.01 9.85
CA PHE A 186 -0.73 -12.98 9.38
C PHE A 186 0.59 -12.93 10.17
N ALA A 187 1.08 -11.74 10.52
CA ALA A 187 2.30 -11.60 11.31
C ALA A 187 2.15 -12.20 12.72
N VAL A 188 1.00 -12.01 13.36
CA VAL A 188 0.69 -12.62 14.66
C VAL A 188 0.68 -14.15 14.54
N ASP A 189 0.02 -14.70 13.54
CA ASP A 189 -0.01 -16.16 13.38
C ASP A 189 1.37 -16.72 13.02
N PHE A 190 2.14 -16.01 12.19
CA PHE A 190 3.53 -16.37 11.86
C PHE A 190 4.41 -16.40 13.11
N LEU A 191 4.30 -15.38 13.99
CA LEU A 191 4.98 -15.34 15.29
C LEU A 191 4.60 -16.56 16.12
N ASN A 192 3.31 -16.87 16.26
CA ASN A 192 2.82 -18.01 17.02
C ASN A 192 3.35 -19.36 16.46
N LEU A 193 3.36 -19.52 15.13
CA LEU A 193 3.92 -20.69 14.46
C LEU A 193 5.43 -20.83 14.71
N SER A 194 6.16 -19.71 14.65
CA SER A 194 7.61 -19.71 14.91
C SER A 194 7.93 -20.11 16.34
N GLN A 195 7.15 -19.65 17.33
CA GLN A 195 7.30 -20.01 18.73
C GLN A 195 7.03 -21.51 18.97
N ARG A 196 5.94 -22.04 18.41
CA ARG A 196 5.60 -23.47 18.51
C ARG A 196 6.69 -24.36 17.92
N ASN A 197 7.31 -23.94 16.81
CA ASN A 197 8.39 -24.69 16.18
C ASN A 197 9.73 -24.52 16.90
N ALA A 198 10.01 -23.34 17.49
CA ALA A 198 11.16 -23.13 18.35
C ALA A 198 11.11 -24.02 19.60
N PHE A 199 9.91 -24.21 20.18
CA PHE A 199 9.68 -25.12 21.32
C PHE A 199 9.94 -26.60 20.97
N ARG A 200 9.74 -27.01 19.71
CA ARG A 200 10.05 -28.36 19.22
C ARG A 200 11.54 -28.62 18.98
N LEU A 201 12.38 -27.59 18.92
CA LEU A 201 13.84 -27.74 18.86
C LEU A 201 14.49 -27.85 20.25
N GLN A 202 13.69 -27.85 21.31
CA GLN A 202 14.13 -28.13 22.68
C GLN A 202 13.43 -29.38 23.29
N PRO A 203 13.50 -30.58 22.67
CA PRO A 203 13.08 -31.81 23.33
C PRO A 203 14.26 -32.44 24.11
N GLU A 204 14.05 -32.64 25.42
CA GLU A 204 14.74 -33.55 26.34
C GLU A 204 16.26 -33.77 26.19
N SER A 205 17.05 -33.01 26.94
CA SER A 205 18.22 -33.58 27.63
C SER A 205 17.79 -34.06 29.02
N ARG A 206 16.89 -35.05 29.09
CA ARG A 206 16.64 -35.83 30.30
C ARG A 206 17.41 -37.14 30.21
N ASP A 207 18.56 -37.12 30.87
CA ASP A 207 19.00 -38.17 31.79
C ASP A 207 18.97 -39.63 31.28
N LYS A 208 20.12 -40.09 30.78
CA LYS A 208 20.58 -41.48 30.98
C LYS A 208 22.10 -41.50 31.11
N ALA A 209 22.61 -41.48 32.33
CA ALA A 209 23.57 -42.49 32.82
C ALA A 209 24.15 -42.11 34.19
N THR A 210 23.58 -42.66 35.26
CA THR A 210 24.35 -43.10 36.43
C THR A 210 23.93 -44.54 36.75
N PRO A 211 24.73 -45.35 37.45
CA PRO A 211 26.19 -45.52 37.45
C PRO A 211 26.55 -46.99 37.10
N ASN A 212 27.75 -47.30 36.58
CA ASN A 212 28.21 -48.70 36.50
C ASN A 212 29.45 -48.92 37.38
N LEU A 213 29.19 -49.42 38.58
CA LEU A 213 30.15 -50.17 39.39
C LEU A 213 30.20 -51.61 38.88
N LYS A 214 31.38 -52.02 38.38
CA LYS A 214 31.95 -53.38 38.24
C LYS A 214 33.22 -53.18 37.40
N GLY A 215 34.45 -53.43 37.82
CA GLY A 215 35.00 -54.46 38.71
C GLY A 215 36.02 -55.27 37.89
N VAL A 216 37.21 -55.49 38.45
CA VAL A 216 38.26 -56.45 38.01
C VAL A 216 39.03 -56.00 36.74
N SER A 217 40.35 -55.78 36.74
CA SER A 217 41.47 -56.53 37.35
C SER A 217 42.58 -55.62 37.83
#